data_AF-A0A969RB02-F1
#
_entry.id   AF-A0A969RB02-F1
#
_cell.length_a   1.000
_cell.length_b   1.000
_cell.length_c   1.000
_cell.angle_alpha   90.00
_cell.angle_beta   90.00
_cell.angle_gamma   90.00
#
_symmetry.space_group_name_H-M   'P 1'
#
loop_
_entity.id
_entity.type
_entity.pdbx_description
1 polymer ?
#
loop_
_entity_poly.entity_id
_entity_poly.type
_entity_poly.pdbx_seq_one_letter_code
_entity_poly.pdbx_strand_id
1 'polypeptide(L)'
;AVHTVAVQWARNEKGQFIPQQIPGTEKVLPAQLVLLAMGFLGPEQPLLEALGVERDGRSNVKADHEKYTTSLPGVFAAGDCRRGQSLVVWAFNEGRGVARECDRYLMGSTDLP
;
A
#
# COMPACT_ATOMS: atom_id res chain seq x y z
N ALA A 1 -24.04 -1.31 20.44
CA ALA A 1 -24.60 -0.22 19.60
C ALA A 1 -23.45 0.54 18.97
N VAL A 2 -23.61 1.02 17.74
CA VAL A 2 -22.61 1.83 17.01
C VAL A 2 -23.07 3.28 17.03
N HIS A 3 -22.18 4.18 17.42
CA HIS A 3 -22.40 5.62 17.39
C HIS A 3 -21.79 6.18 16.10
N THR A 4 -22.59 6.87 15.30
CA THR A 4 -22.15 7.45 14.02
C THR A 4 -22.47 8.93 13.98
N VAL A 5 -21.68 9.72 13.25
CA VAL A 5 -21.93 11.13 12.95
C VAL A 5 -21.70 11.35 11.47
N ALA A 6 -22.50 12.21 10.83
CA ALA A 6 -22.26 12.56 9.43
C ALA A 6 -20.98 13.41 9.32
N VAL A 7 -20.29 13.25 8.20
CA VAL A 7 -19.03 13.93 7.93
C VAL A 7 -19.14 14.68 6.61
N GLN A 8 -18.67 15.92 6.59
CA GLN A 8 -18.38 16.67 5.38
C GLN A 8 -16.86 16.74 5.13
N TRP A 9 -16.45 16.78 3.87
CA TRP A 9 -15.04 16.91 3.50
C TRP A 9 -14.66 18.38 3.34
N ALA A 10 -13.78 18.88 4.18
CA ALA A 10 -13.25 20.25 4.11
C ALA A 10 -11.75 20.24 3.81
N ARG A 11 -11.21 21.28 3.19
CA ARG A 11 -9.75 21.41 3.00
C ARG A 11 -9.12 22.09 4.20
N ASN A 12 -8.02 21.53 4.71
CA ASN A 12 -7.19 22.20 5.70
C ASN A 12 -6.27 23.26 5.05
N GLU A 13 -5.50 23.99 5.87
CA GLU A 13 -4.53 25.02 5.42
C GLU A 13 -3.46 24.47 4.46
N LYS A 14 -3.21 23.16 4.49
CA LYS A 14 -2.27 22.45 3.60
C LYS A 14 -2.95 21.90 2.33
N GLY A 15 -4.23 22.23 2.11
CA GLY A 15 -5.02 21.80 0.95
C GLY A 15 -5.51 20.35 1.00
N GLN A 16 -5.29 19.63 2.09
CA GLN A 16 -5.70 18.23 2.26
C GLN A 16 -7.17 18.15 2.67
N PHE A 17 -7.91 17.20 2.09
CA PHE A 17 -9.27 16.91 2.53
C PHE A 17 -9.25 16.22 3.90
N ILE A 18 -9.90 16.84 4.87
CA ILE A 18 -10.09 16.32 6.22
C ILE A 18 -11.59 16.08 6.47
N PRO A 19 -11.93 14.97 7.16
CA PRO A 19 -13.30 14.72 7.59
C PRO A 19 -13.67 15.68 8.73
N GLN A 20 -14.70 16.51 8.53
CA GLN A 20 -15.28 17.37 9.56
C GLN A 20 -16.65 16.84 9.96
N GLN A 21 -16.84 16.57 11.26
CA GLN A 21 -18.13 16.11 11.78
C GLN A 21 -19.18 17.22 11.64
N ILE A 22 -20.41 16.83 11.34
CA ILE A 22 -21.58 17.73 11.28
C ILE A 22 -22.33 17.58 12.62
N PRO A 23 -22.24 18.56 13.54
CA PRO A 23 -22.92 18.48 14.83
C PRO A 23 -24.43 18.32 14.68
N GLY A 24 -25.06 17.54 15.56
CA GLY A 24 -26.51 17.29 15.52
C GLY A 24 -26.93 16.18 14.56
N THR A 25 -25.98 15.49 13.91
CA THR A 25 -26.23 14.34 13.03
C THR A 25 -25.89 13.00 13.69
N GLU A 26 -25.66 13.00 14.99
CA GLU A 26 -25.32 11.82 15.77
C GLU A 26 -26.46 10.80 15.75
N LYS A 27 -26.14 9.53 15.49
CA LYS A 27 -27.10 8.42 15.46
C LYS A 27 -26.55 7.23 16.24
N VAL A 28 -27.46 6.48 16.85
CA VAL A 28 -27.15 5.22 17.53
C VAL A 28 -27.81 4.09 16.77
N LEU A 29 -26.99 3.19 16.22
CA LEU A 29 -27.43 2.02 15.48
C LEU A 29 -27.28 0.76 16.36
N PRO A 30 -28.34 -0.01 16.61
CA PRO A 30 -28.21 -1.30 17.27
C PRO A 30 -27.31 -2.23 16.44
N ALA A 31 -26.30 -2.82 17.09
CA ALA A 31 -25.38 -3.76 16.45
C ALA A 31 -24.86 -4.74 17.49
N GLN A 32 -24.77 -6.01 17.10
CA GLN A 32 -24.20 -7.10 17.89
C GLN A 32 -22.76 -7.41 17.45
N LEU A 33 -22.41 -7.11 16.21
CA LEU A 33 -21.09 -7.32 15.61
C LEU A 33 -20.78 -6.16 14.66
N VAL A 34 -19.51 -5.71 14.66
CA VAL A 34 -18.98 -4.70 13.74
C VAL A 34 -17.75 -5.27 13.06
N LEU A 35 -17.75 -5.26 11.72
CA LEU A 35 -16.62 -5.71 10.90
C LEU A 35 -16.02 -4.50 10.18
N LEU A 36 -14.78 -4.15 10.51
CA LEU A 36 -14.08 -3.04 9.89
C LEU A 36 -13.34 -3.52 8.64
N ALA A 37 -13.83 -3.12 7.46
CA ALA A 37 -13.25 -3.47 6.16
C ALA A 37 -12.53 -2.25 5.54
N MET A 38 -11.60 -1.66 6.30
CA MET A 38 -10.90 -0.42 5.90
C MET A 38 -9.68 -0.65 4.98
N GLY A 39 -9.38 -1.91 4.65
CA GLY A 39 -8.22 -2.30 3.85
C GLY A 39 -6.91 -2.26 4.66
N PHE A 40 -5.80 -2.15 3.94
CA PHE A 40 -4.44 -2.18 4.51
C PHE A 40 -3.65 -0.94 4.08
N LEU A 41 -2.76 -0.46 4.97
CA LEU A 41 -1.91 0.70 4.69
C LEU A 41 -0.65 0.35 3.92
N GLY A 42 -0.10 -0.84 4.14
CA GLY A 42 1.15 -1.32 3.58
C GLY A 42 1.57 -2.64 4.22
N PRO A 43 2.76 -3.17 3.88
CA PRO A 43 3.31 -4.37 4.49
C PRO A 43 3.64 -4.18 5.98
N GLU A 44 3.83 -5.29 6.70
CA GLU A 44 4.23 -5.27 8.10
C GLU A 44 5.59 -4.55 8.27
N GLN A 45 5.56 -3.44 9.01
CA GLN A 45 6.74 -2.59 9.19
C GLN A 45 7.91 -3.25 9.93
N PRO A 46 7.69 -4.09 10.97
CA PRO A 46 8.80 -4.78 11.64
C PRO A 46 9.64 -5.66 10.72
N LEU A 47 9.00 -6.28 9.71
CA LEU A 47 9.71 -7.09 8.71
C LEU A 47 10.59 -6.21 7.81
N LEU A 48 10.07 -5.08 7.34
CA LEU A 48 10.82 -4.16 6.49
C LEU A 48 11.99 -3.52 7.25
N GLU A 49 11.80 -3.24 8.53
CA GLU A 49 12.86 -2.75 9.43
C GLU A 49 13.96 -3.77 9.65
N ALA A 50 13.59 -5.03 9.89
CA ALA A 50 14.56 -6.11 10.02
C ALA A 50 15.34 -6.35 8.72
N LEU A 51 14.71 -6.19 7.56
CA LEU A 51 15.36 -6.28 6.26
C LEU A 51 16.25 -5.06 5.96
N GLY A 52 15.90 -3.87 6.45
CA GLY A 52 16.62 -2.62 6.18
C GLY A 52 16.33 -2.01 4.80
N VAL A 53 15.19 -2.34 4.18
CA VAL A 53 14.78 -1.76 2.88
C VAL A 53 14.20 -0.36 3.05
N GLU A 54 14.49 0.54 2.09
CA GLU A 54 13.86 1.85 2.03
C GLU A 54 12.36 1.73 1.75
N ARG A 55 11.60 2.65 2.34
CA ARG A 55 10.14 2.75 2.20
C ARG A 55 9.76 4.03 1.45
N ASP A 56 8.65 3.97 0.71
CA ASP A 56 8.08 5.15 0.08
C ASP A 56 7.23 5.97 1.08
N GLY A 57 6.69 7.10 0.64
CA GLY A 57 5.83 7.96 1.46
C GLY A 57 4.51 7.32 1.90
N ARG A 58 4.20 6.10 1.43
CA ARG A 58 3.01 5.32 1.77
C ARG A 58 3.36 4.06 2.58
N SER A 59 4.58 3.96 3.11
CA SER A 59 5.09 2.82 3.90
C SER A 59 5.26 1.50 3.12
N ASN A 60 5.16 1.54 1.79
CA ASN A 60 5.45 0.40 0.93
C ASN A 60 6.96 0.29 0.69
N VAL A 61 7.42 -0.88 0.23
CA VAL A 61 8.80 -1.06 -0.22
C VAL A 61 9.06 -0.15 -1.41
N LYS A 62 10.07 0.72 -1.30
CA LYS A 62 10.43 1.66 -2.36
C LYS A 62 11.12 0.90 -3.49
N ALA A 63 10.41 0.76 -4.61
CA ALA A 63 10.97 0.28 -5.87
C ALA A 63 10.19 0.87 -7.07
N ASP A 64 10.91 1.34 -8.08
CA ASP A 64 10.32 1.91 -9.29
C ASP A 64 9.60 0.84 -10.10
N HIS A 65 8.48 1.20 -10.73
CA HIS A 65 7.82 0.33 -11.70
C HIS A 65 8.78 0.05 -12.88
N GLU A 66 8.71 -1.15 -13.45
CA GLU A 66 9.62 -1.69 -14.48
C GLU A 66 11.07 -1.96 -14.05
N LYS A 67 11.54 -1.44 -12.90
CA LYS A 67 12.88 -1.76 -12.36
C LYS A 67 12.83 -2.72 -11.18
N TYR A 68 11.83 -2.58 -10.31
CA TYR A 68 11.53 -3.45 -9.16
C TYR A 68 12.65 -3.68 -8.12
N THR A 69 13.84 -3.10 -8.32
CA THR A 69 14.96 -3.12 -7.37
C THR A 69 14.66 -2.26 -6.14
N THR A 70 15.00 -2.78 -4.97
CA THR A 70 14.93 -2.03 -3.71
C THR A 70 16.24 -1.26 -3.44
N SER A 71 16.37 -0.65 -2.25
CA SER A 71 17.63 -0.08 -1.78
C SER A 71 18.72 -1.12 -1.50
N LEU A 72 18.37 -2.42 -1.41
CA LEU A 72 19.31 -3.50 -1.15
C LEU A 72 19.63 -4.24 -2.45
N PRO A 73 20.91 -4.39 -2.82
CA PRO A 73 21.32 -5.15 -4.01
C PRO A 73 20.82 -6.60 -3.95
N GLY A 74 20.25 -7.08 -5.06
CA GLY A 74 19.69 -8.43 -5.15
C GLY A 74 18.35 -8.63 -4.45
N VAL A 75 17.75 -7.58 -3.87
CA VAL A 75 16.41 -7.62 -3.27
C VAL A 75 15.44 -6.80 -4.14
N PHE A 76 14.32 -7.42 -4.47
CA PHE A 76 13.30 -6.89 -5.38
C PHE A 76 11.92 -6.89 -4.71
N ALA A 77 11.00 -6.05 -5.19
CA ALA A 77 9.64 -5.96 -4.65
C ALA A 77 8.58 -5.84 -5.76
N ALA A 78 7.43 -6.47 -5.56
CA ALA A 78 6.29 -6.45 -6.47
C ALA A 78 4.96 -6.63 -5.72
N GLY A 79 3.86 -6.25 -6.37
CA GLY A 79 2.51 -6.45 -5.84
C GLY A 79 2.22 -5.48 -4.70
N ASP A 80 1.31 -5.87 -3.80
CA ASP A 80 0.77 -4.97 -2.79
C ASP A 80 1.84 -4.41 -1.83
N CYS A 81 2.94 -5.13 -1.57
CA CYS A 81 4.02 -4.63 -0.72
C CYS A 81 4.83 -3.48 -1.35
N ARG A 82 4.78 -3.32 -2.69
CA ARG A 82 5.43 -2.24 -3.44
C ARG A 82 4.43 -1.18 -3.89
N ARG A 83 3.29 -1.60 -4.45
CA ARG A 83 2.25 -0.75 -5.05
C ARG A 83 1.26 -0.20 -4.03
N GLY A 84 1.04 -0.94 -2.94
CA GLY A 84 -0.16 -0.85 -2.11
C GLY A 84 -1.31 -1.65 -2.70
N GLN A 85 -2.37 -1.83 -1.90
CA GLN A 85 -3.57 -2.63 -2.23
C GLN A 85 -4.08 -2.40 -3.66
N SER A 86 -4.11 -3.47 -4.46
CA SER A 86 -4.55 -3.40 -5.86
C SER A 86 -5.20 -4.70 -6.36
N LEU A 87 -5.40 -4.79 -7.68
CA LEU A 87 -5.96 -5.98 -8.31
C LEU A 87 -4.90 -7.06 -8.49
N VAL A 88 -5.31 -8.33 -8.44
CA VAL A 88 -4.43 -9.49 -8.66
C VAL A 88 -3.66 -9.43 -9.98
N VAL A 89 -4.24 -8.84 -11.04
CA VAL A 89 -3.57 -8.68 -12.34
C VAL A 89 -2.34 -7.77 -12.25
N TRP A 90 -2.35 -6.77 -11.35
CA TRP A 90 -1.18 -5.95 -11.10
C TRP A 90 -0.08 -6.73 -10.40
N ALA A 91 -0.43 -7.52 -9.37
CA ALA A 91 0.53 -8.39 -8.71
C ALA A 91 1.15 -9.40 -9.68
N PHE A 92 0.36 -9.96 -10.61
CA PHE A 92 0.86 -10.85 -11.65
C PHE A 92 1.82 -10.14 -12.63
N ASN A 93 1.43 -8.96 -13.12
CA ASN A 93 2.26 -8.17 -14.01
C ASN A 93 3.60 -7.79 -13.36
N GLU A 94 3.56 -7.25 -12.14
CA GLU A 94 4.75 -6.86 -11.41
C GLU A 94 5.62 -8.07 -11.02
N GLY A 95 5.00 -9.21 -10.69
CA GLY A 95 5.73 -10.46 -10.42
C GLY A 95 6.53 -10.95 -11.63
N ARG A 96 5.97 -10.82 -12.84
CA ARG A 96 6.69 -11.10 -14.10
C ARG A 96 7.84 -10.13 -14.32
N GLY A 97 7.61 -8.84 -14.04
CA GLY A 97 8.65 -7.82 -14.10
C GLY A 97 9.80 -8.08 -13.12
N VAL A 98 9.51 -8.46 -11.87
CA VAL A 98 10.54 -8.89 -10.90
C VAL A 98 11.31 -10.09 -11.41
N ALA A 99 10.63 -11.10 -11.98
CA ALA A 99 11.32 -12.28 -12.52
C ALA A 99 12.33 -11.89 -13.61
N ARG A 100 11.96 -10.98 -14.52
CA ARG A 100 12.85 -10.43 -15.55
C ARG A 100 14.06 -9.70 -14.95
N GLU A 101 13.85 -8.88 -13.93
CA GLU A 101 14.94 -8.11 -13.31
C GLU A 101 15.84 -8.97 -12.41
N CYS A 102 15.30 -9.99 -11.75
CA CYS A 102 16.08 -11.00 -11.04
C CYS A 102 16.98 -11.79 -12.02
N ASP A 103 16.43 -12.24 -13.13
CA ASP A 103 17.17 -12.97 -14.17
C ASP A 103 18.30 -12.11 -14.74
N ARG A 104 17.98 -10.87 -15.13
CA ARG A 104 18.97 -9.88 -15.59
C ARG A 104 20.07 -9.64 -14.56
N TYR A 105 19.74 -9.55 -13.28
CA TYR A 105 20.72 -9.34 -12.21
C TYR A 105 21.67 -10.53 -12.03
N LEU A 106 21.16 -11.76 -12.12
CA LEU A 106 21.96 -12.97 -11.94
C LEU A 106 22.78 -13.33 -13.19
N MET A 107 22.20 -13.12 -14.37
CA MET A 107 22.75 -13.59 -15.65
C MET A 107 23.45 -12.48 -16.46
N GLY A 108 23.25 -11.21 -16.11
CA GLY A 108 23.75 -10.03 -16.84
C GLY A 108 22.93 -9.66 -18.08
N SER A 109 22.01 -10.53 -18.52
CA SER A 109 21.05 -10.32 -19.61
C SER A 109 19.80 -11.15 -19.35
N THR A 110 18.71 -10.91 -20.08
CA THR A 110 17.46 -11.67 -19.91
C THR A 110 16.71 -11.78 -21.23
N ASP A 111 16.16 -12.97 -21.49
CA ASP A 111 15.22 -13.22 -22.61
C ASP A 111 13.76 -13.19 -22.14
N LEU A 112 13.53 -12.88 -20.86
CA LEU A 112 12.18 -12.77 -20.30
C LEU A 112 11.51 -11.49 -20.81
N PRO A 113 10.20 -11.55 -21.14
CA PRO A 113 9.45 -10.42 -21.65
C PRO A 113 9.27 -9.31 -20.61
#